data_AF-A0A7Y2UMF3-F1
#
_entry.id   AF-A0A7Y2UMF3-F1
#
_cell.length_a   1.000
_cell.length_b   1.000
_cell.length_c   1.000
_cell.angle_alpha   90.00
_cell.angle_beta   90.00
_cell.angle_gamma   90.00
#
_symmetry.space_group_name_H-M   'P 1'
#
loop_
_entity.id
_entity.type
_entity.pdbx_description
1 polymer ?
#
loop_
_entity_poly.entity_id
_entity_poly.type
_entity_poly.pdbx_seq_one_letter_code
_entity_poly.pdbx_strand_id
1 'polypeptide(L)'
;METYIPHLPFTAHPSFEEDRNAALNSLDLSAVDPSLRSLVNSINTHPQIFTLQCCHGHFVTEDGRELTNLGEGWAEESMLYRLAYLAVCIADTEAGHHSRTLLMDLPARVDPENVQFGSATWFSDQWPNSYVVQVMPDRYKGLDKARIGYAEAQKVEKIRDGFFAVLREIDLG
;
A
#
# COMPACT_ATOMS: atom_id res chain seq x y z
N MET A 1 -13.96 7.04 0.58
CA MET A 1 -13.50 6.26 -0.60
C MET A 1 -13.51 4.81 -0.17
N GLU A 2 -14.06 3.90 -0.97
CA GLU A 2 -13.92 2.46 -0.69
C GLU A 2 -12.51 2.04 -1.07
N THR A 3 -11.71 1.64 -0.07
CA THR A 3 -10.27 1.35 -0.27
C THR A 3 -9.96 -0.11 -0.52
N TYR A 4 -10.95 -1.00 -0.32
CA TYR A 4 -10.77 -2.43 -0.49
C TYR A 4 -11.88 -3.03 -1.36
N ILE A 5 -11.45 -3.69 -2.42
CA ILE A 5 -12.25 -4.61 -3.22
C ILE A 5 -11.40 -5.87 -3.42
N PRO A 6 -12.00 -7.09 -3.38
CA PRO A 6 -11.27 -8.31 -3.70
C PRO A 6 -10.53 -8.18 -5.03
N HIS A 7 -9.29 -8.67 -5.07
CA HIS A 7 -8.47 -8.59 -6.27
C HIS A 7 -9.19 -9.14 -7.51
N LEU A 8 -9.29 -8.30 -8.53
CA LEU A 8 -9.85 -8.65 -9.83
C LEU A 8 -8.86 -9.51 -10.62
N PRO A 9 -9.33 -10.37 -11.54
CA PRO A 9 -8.43 -11.10 -12.44
C PRO A 9 -7.67 -10.16 -13.35
N PHE A 10 -6.53 -10.64 -13.87
CA PHE A 10 -5.82 -9.91 -14.93
C PHE A 10 -6.71 -9.68 -16.14
N THR A 11 -6.54 -8.51 -16.73
CA THR A 11 -7.20 -8.08 -17.96
C THR A 11 -6.13 -7.63 -18.95
N ALA A 12 -6.42 -7.80 -20.25
CA ALA A 12 -5.53 -7.33 -21.30
C ALA A 12 -5.25 -5.83 -21.13
N HIS A 13 -3.97 -5.48 -21.10
CA HIS A 13 -3.49 -4.10 -21.01
C HIS A 13 -2.46 -3.85 -22.12
N PRO A 14 -2.89 -3.69 -23.39
CA PRO A 14 -1.97 -3.60 -24.53
C PRO A 14 -1.00 -2.40 -24.45
N SER A 15 -1.40 -1.32 -23.77
CA SER A 15 -0.61 -0.11 -23.56
C SER A 15 0.27 -0.14 -22.32
N PHE A 16 0.43 -1.28 -21.64
CA PHE A 16 1.12 -1.36 -20.34
C PHE A 16 2.50 -0.68 -20.34
N GLU A 17 3.34 -0.94 -21.35
CA GLU A 17 4.68 -0.35 -21.42
C GLU A 17 4.64 1.17 -21.60
N GLU A 18 3.73 1.68 -22.43
CA GLU A 18 3.52 3.10 -22.66
C GLU A 18 3.03 3.79 -21.39
N ASP A 19 2.04 3.20 -20.72
CA ASP A 19 1.46 3.71 -19.48
C ASP A 19 2.47 3.67 -18.32
N ARG A 20 3.27 2.60 -18.22
CA ARG A 20 4.39 2.51 -17.27
C ARG A 20 5.38 3.64 -17.50
N ASN A 21 5.84 3.82 -18.74
CA ASN A 21 6.82 4.86 -19.04
C ASN A 21 6.26 6.25 -18.77
N ALA A 22 5.00 6.51 -19.13
CA ALA A 22 4.34 7.78 -18.81
C ALA A 22 4.26 8.02 -17.29
N ALA A 23 3.83 7.01 -16.53
CA ALA A 23 3.74 7.09 -15.07
C ALA A 23 5.11 7.37 -14.43
N LEU A 24 6.15 6.60 -14.81
CA LEU A 24 7.50 6.74 -14.27
C LEU A 24 8.15 8.08 -14.66
N ASN A 25 7.92 8.58 -15.87
CA ASN A 25 8.41 9.90 -16.29
C ASN A 25 7.74 11.06 -15.54
N SER A 26 6.51 10.85 -15.06
CA SER A 26 5.75 11.84 -14.28
C SER A 26 5.94 11.71 -12.77
N LEU A 27 6.68 10.70 -12.30
CA LEU A 27 6.84 10.40 -10.88
C LEU A 27 7.71 11.46 -10.19
N ASP A 28 7.10 12.26 -9.32
CA ASP A 28 7.81 13.13 -8.40
C ASP A 28 8.19 12.36 -7.12
N LEU A 29 9.41 11.84 -7.08
CA LEU A 29 9.95 11.16 -5.90
C LEU A 29 10.07 12.07 -4.67
N SER A 30 10.09 13.40 -4.85
CA SER A 30 10.14 14.32 -3.71
C SER A 30 8.83 14.34 -2.92
N ALA A 31 7.70 14.09 -3.61
CA ALA A 31 6.37 13.95 -3.03
C ALA A 31 6.13 12.58 -2.36
N VAL A 32 7.00 11.60 -2.58
CA VAL A 32 6.96 10.30 -1.89
C VAL A 32 7.57 10.43 -0.50
N ASP A 33 6.89 9.82 0.49
CA ASP A 33 7.39 9.70 1.86
C ASP A 33 8.85 9.24 1.88
N PRO A 34 9.77 9.95 2.58
CA PRO A 34 11.19 9.63 2.54
C PRO A 34 11.53 8.16 2.86
N SER A 35 10.76 7.52 3.74
CA SER A 35 10.94 6.11 4.14
C SER A 35 10.55 5.10 3.05
N LEU A 36 9.79 5.53 2.03
CA LEU A 36 9.30 4.69 0.94
C LEU A 36 10.05 4.88 -0.38
N ARG A 37 10.83 5.96 -0.53
CA ARG A 37 11.52 6.30 -1.80
C ARG A 37 12.39 5.18 -2.35
N SER A 38 13.18 4.52 -1.50
CA SER A 38 14.04 3.41 -1.93
C SER A 38 13.24 2.20 -2.41
N LEU A 39 12.15 1.88 -1.70
CA LEU A 39 11.24 0.80 -2.07
C LEU A 39 10.55 1.10 -3.41
N VAL A 40 9.98 2.30 -3.55
CA VAL A 40 9.32 2.74 -4.80
C VAL A 40 10.30 2.68 -5.98
N ASN A 41 11.52 3.16 -5.80
CA ASN A 41 12.55 3.07 -6.83
C ASN A 41 12.86 1.62 -7.19
N SER A 42 13.06 0.75 -6.20
CA SER A 42 13.34 -0.67 -6.43
C SER A 42 12.23 -1.33 -7.25
N ILE A 43 10.97 -1.18 -6.84
CA ILE A 43 9.81 -1.72 -7.56
C ILE A 43 9.81 -1.25 -9.02
N ASN A 44 10.02 0.05 -9.23
CA ASN A 44 9.95 0.65 -10.55
C ASN A 44 11.10 0.24 -11.48
N THR A 45 12.15 -0.44 -10.99
CA THR A 45 13.19 -1.02 -11.87
C THR A 45 12.73 -2.28 -12.59
N HIS A 46 11.71 -2.98 -12.10
CA HIS A 46 11.21 -4.18 -12.73
C HIS A 46 10.26 -3.83 -13.91
N PRO A 47 10.37 -4.53 -15.05
CA PRO A 47 9.58 -4.20 -16.25
C PRO A 47 8.10 -4.53 -16.13
N GLN A 48 7.72 -5.52 -15.32
CA GLN A 48 6.36 -6.04 -15.19
C GLN A 48 5.50 -5.32 -14.14
N ILE A 49 6.06 -4.37 -13.40
CA ILE A 49 5.36 -3.70 -12.29
C ILE A 49 5.82 -2.25 -12.18
N PHE A 50 4.90 -1.36 -11.81
CA PHE A 50 5.24 0.00 -11.42
C PHE A 50 4.29 0.53 -10.35
N THR A 51 4.81 1.45 -9.55
CA THR A 51 4.09 2.10 -8.46
C THR A 51 3.14 3.16 -9.02
N LEU A 52 1.87 3.13 -8.59
CA LEU A 52 0.86 4.14 -8.91
C LEU A 52 0.77 5.19 -7.79
N GLN A 53 0.73 4.73 -6.55
CA GLN A 53 0.60 5.57 -5.37
C GLN A 53 1.05 4.80 -4.14
N CYS A 54 1.53 5.48 -3.11
CA CYS A 54 1.80 4.88 -1.82
C CYS A 54 1.60 5.90 -0.70
N CYS A 55 1.43 5.39 0.52
CA CYS A 55 1.46 6.19 1.74
C CYS A 55 2.02 5.33 2.87
N HIS A 56 2.91 5.90 3.69
CA HIS A 56 3.39 5.21 4.87
C HIS A 56 2.29 5.08 5.93
N GLY A 57 1.19 5.83 5.84
CA GLY A 57 0.16 5.87 6.87
C GLY A 57 0.62 6.64 8.12
N HIS A 58 -0.33 7.29 8.76
CA HIS A 58 -0.07 8.18 9.89
C HIS A 58 -1.27 8.25 10.83
N PHE A 59 -1.01 8.67 12.05
CA PHE A 59 -2.01 8.88 13.09
C PHE A 59 -2.32 10.36 13.19
N VAL A 60 -3.57 10.70 13.50
CA VAL A 60 -4.03 12.06 13.74
C VAL A 60 -4.65 12.10 15.13
N THR A 61 -4.11 12.95 15.99
CA THR A 61 -4.62 13.23 17.34
C THR A 61 -5.94 14.00 17.27
N GLU A 62 -6.62 14.14 18.40
CA GLU A 62 -7.86 14.94 18.48
C GLU A 62 -7.64 16.43 18.16
N ASP A 63 -6.46 17.00 18.46
CA ASP A 63 -6.09 18.38 18.11
C ASP A 63 -5.66 18.55 16.64
N GLY A 64 -5.72 17.47 15.84
CA GLY A 64 -5.43 17.49 14.40
C GLY A 64 -3.95 17.38 14.04
N ARG A 65 -3.08 17.05 15.00
CA ARG A 65 -1.65 16.82 14.76
C ARG A 65 -1.43 15.49 14.08
N GLU A 66 -0.66 15.51 12.99
CA GLU A 66 -0.28 14.30 12.27
C GLU A 66 1.03 13.72 12.83
N LEU A 67 1.03 12.40 13.06
CA LEU A 67 2.13 11.65 13.65
C LEU A 67 2.45 10.46 12.76
N THR A 68 3.67 10.41 12.26
CA THR A 68 4.14 9.23 11.54
C THR A 68 4.37 8.05 12.49
N ASN A 69 4.76 8.30 13.74
CA ASN A 69 4.98 7.28 14.77
C ASN A 69 4.41 7.72 16.12
N LEU A 70 3.90 6.77 16.88
CA LEU A 70 3.38 6.89 18.22
C LEU A 70 4.55 6.74 19.18
N GLY A 71 5.09 7.88 19.61
CA GLY A 71 6.01 7.90 20.75
C GLY A 71 5.35 7.34 22.04
N GLU A 72 6.13 7.32 23.11
CA GLU A 72 5.61 6.95 24.43
C GLU A 72 4.75 8.07 25.04
N GLY A 73 3.79 7.70 25.89
CA GLY A 73 3.14 8.64 26.82
C GLY A 73 1.96 9.45 26.28
N TRP A 74 1.27 8.98 25.23
CA TRP A 74 0.02 9.62 24.82
C TRP A 74 -1.11 9.31 25.80
N ALA A 75 -1.81 10.36 26.24
CA ALA A 75 -2.94 10.27 27.16
C ALA A 75 -4.29 10.08 26.45
N GLU A 76 -4.31 10.13 25.11
CA GLU A 76 -5.53 9.98 24.32
C GLU A 76 -6.02 8.52 24.34
N GLU A 77 -7.32 8.33 24.54
CA GLU A 77 -7.93 6.99 24.49
C GLU A 77 -7.99 6.46 23.05
N SER A 78 -8.11 7.35 22.06
CA SER A 78 -8.26 7.00 20.64
C SER A 78 -7.62 8.01 19.71
N MET A 79 -7.23 7.57 18.52
CA MET A 79 -6.64 8.39 17.47
C MET A 79 -7.27 8.03 16.13
N LEU A 80 -7.21 8.95 15.17
CA LEU A 80 -7.61 8.67 13.79
C LEU A 80 -6.40 8.14 13.03
N TYR A 81 -6.45 6.90 12.58
CA TYR A 81 -5.44 6.31 11.71
C TYR A 81 -5.83 6.52 10.24
N ARG A 82 -4.88 6.98 9.42
CA ARG A 82 -4.98 6.96 7.95
C ARG A 82 -4.14 5.83 7.41
N LEU A 83 -4.73 5.04 6.52
CA LEU A 83 -4.14 3.75 6.11
C LEU A 83 -2.74 3.90 5.51
N ALA A 84 -1.91 2.88 5.72
CA ALA A 84 -0.69 2.69 4.94
C ALA A 84 -0.99 1.80 3.73
N TYR A 85 -0.40 2.08 2.58
CA TYR A 85 -0.58 1.24 1.39
C TYR A 85 0.51 1.42 0.35
N LEU A 86 0.56 0.44 -0.54
CA LEU A 86 1.25 0.48 -1.82
C LEU A 86 0.27 0.06 -2.91
N ALA A 87 0.00 0.97 -3.86
CA ALA A 87 -0.76 0.69 -5.07
C ALA A 87 0.19 0.55 -6.26
N VAL A 88 0.00 -0.50 -7.06
CA VAL A 88 0.84 -0.87 -8.20
C VAL A 88 -0.01 -1.24 -9.40
N CYS A 89 0.54 -1.08 -10.60
CA CYS A 89 0.03 -1.72 -11.80
C CYS A 89 0.96 -2.87 -12.20
N ILE A 90 0.39 -4.03 -12.54
CA ILE A 90 1.15 -5.25 -12.85
C ILE A 90 0.81 -5.73 -14.27
N ALA A 91 1.80 -6.12 -15.05
CA ALA A 91 1.62 -6.65 -16.39
C ALA A 91 0.98 -8.05 -16.35
N ASP A 92 0.13 -8.36 -17.33
CA ASP A 92 -0.39 -9.72 -17.55
C ASP A 92 0.65 -10.58 -18.27
N THR A 93 1.76 -10.88 -17.58
CA THR A 93 2.89 -11.69 -18.05
C THR A 93 3.31 -12.67 -16.97
N GLU A 94 4.05 -13.73 -17.30
CA GLU A 94 4.51 -14.72 -16.31
C GLU A 94 5.21 -14.07 -15.10
N ALA A 95 6.12 -13.11 -15.35
CA ALA A 95 6.77 -12.35 -14.30
C ALA A 95 5.76 -11.51 -13.48
N GLY A 96 4.78 -10.88 -14.12
CA GLY A 96 3.75 -10.11 -13.42
C GLY A 96 2.83 -10.99 -12.55
N HIS A 97 2.47 -12.19 -13.03
CA HIS A 97 1.74 -13.18 -12.24
C HIS A 97 2.56 -13.63 -11.01
N HIS A 98 3.87 -13.78 -11.17
CA HIS A 98 4.77 -14.06 -10.05
C HIS A 98 4.78 -12.91 -9.03
N SER A 99 5.00 -11.67 -9.46
CA SER A 99 4.95 -10.47 -8.59
C SER A 99 3.62 -10.36 -7.84
N ARG A 100 2.50 -10.59 -8.53
CA ARG A 100 1.16 -10.54 -7.94
C ARG A 100 1.00 -11.61 -6.85
N THR A 101 1.47 -12.83 -7.09
CA THR A 101 1.42 -13.92 -6.11
C THR A 101 2.20 -13.56 -4.84
N LEU A 102 3.41 -13.01 -4.99
CA LEU A 102 4.22 -12.58 -3.85
C LEU A 102 3.53 -11.48 -3.02
N LEU A 103 2.85 -10.54 -3.68
CA LEU A 103 2.06 -9.50 -3.00
C LEU A 103 0.81 -10.06 -2.32
N MET A 104 0.17 -11.08 -2.93
CA MET A 104 -0.97 -11.79 -2.35
C MET A 104 -0.61 -12.56 -1.07
N ASP A 105 0.65 -12.97 -0.93
CA ASP A 105 1.14 -13.70 0.25
C ASP A 105 1.49 -12.77 1.43
N LEU A 106 1.61 -11.46 1.21
CA LEU A 106 1.95 -10.49 2.26
C LEU A 106 1.03 -10.52 3.49
N PRO A 107 -0.32 -10.56 3.33
CA PRO A 107 -1.22 -10.76 4.46
C PRO A 107 -0.83 -11.92 5.37
N ALA A 108 -0.53 -13.09 4.81
CA ALA A 108 -0.17 -14.27 5.60
C ALA A 108 1.22 -14.16 6.25
N ARG A 109 2.14 -13.41 5.64
CA ARG A 109 3.52 -13.21 6.13
C ARG A 109 3.63 -12.17 7.23
N VAL A 110 2.73 -11.19 7.25
CA VAL A 110 2.78 -10.05 8.17
C VAL A 110 1.71 -10.18 9.24
N ASP A 111 0.45 -9.97 8.86
CA ASP A 111 -0.72 -10.05 9.75
C ASP A 111 -2.00 -10.07 8.90
N PRO A 112 -2.70 -11.21 8.76
CA PRO A 112 -3.86 -11.31 7.88
C PRO A 112 -5.11 -10.58 8.41
N GLU A 113 -5.12 -10.17 9.68
CA GLU A 113 -6.21 -9.39 10.27
C GLU A 113 -6.05 -7.89 10.00
N ASN A 114 -4.86 -7.44 9.57
CA ASN A 114 -4.54 -6.04 9.42
C ASN A 114 -3.90 -5.69 8.07
N VAL A 115 -3.47 -6.68 7.28
CA VAL A 115 -2.91 -6.48 5.94
C VAL A 115 -3.83 -7.14 4.92
N GLN A 116 -4.19 -6.41 3.86
CA GLN A 116 -5.04 -6.94 2.80
C GLN A 116 -4.45 -6.67 1.42
N PHE A 117 -4.60 -7.64 0.53
CA PHE A 117 -4.37 -7.49 -0.91
C PHE A 117 -5.72 -7.36 -1.63
N GLY A 118 -5.82 -6.36 -2.52
CA GLY A 118 -7.03 -6.08 -3.27
C GLY A 118 -6.77 -5.36 -4.58
N SER A 119 -7.85 -4.94 -5.25
CA SER A 119 -7.76 -4.10 -6.45
C SER A 119 -7.86 -2.62 -6.10
N ALA A 120 -7.03 -1.80 -6.75
CA ALA A 120 -7.04 -0.35 -6.59
C ALA A 120 -8.01 0.28 -7.60
N THR A 121 -9.32 0.09 -7.40
CA THR A 121 -10.32 0.40 -8.43
C THR A 121 -10.41 1.86 -8.84
N TRP A 122 -9.93 2.77 -7.99
CA TRP A 122 -9.77 4.19 -8.31
C TRP A 122 -8.73 4.47 -9.40
N PHE A 123 -7.99 3.45 -9.83
CA PHE A 123 -7.04 3.48 -10.93
C PHE A 123 -7.46 2.62 -12.13
N SER A 124 -8.55 1.84 -12.04
CA SER A 124 -8.89 0.83 -13.06
C SER A 124 -9.22 1.38 -14.44
N ASP A 125 -9.72 2.62 -14.54
CA ASP A 125 -10.04 3.24 -15.83
C ASP A 125 -8.79 3.50 -16.69
N GLN A 126 -7.65 3.77 -16.06
CA GLN A 126 -6.37 4.03 -16.74
C GLN A 126 -5.42 2.83 -16.64
N TRP A 127 -5.47 2.09 -15.54
CA TRP A 127 -4.57 0.98 -15.21
C TRP A 127 -5.41 -0.24 -14.81
N PRO A 128 -5.85 -1.07 -15.76
CA PRO A 128 -6.82 -2.15 -15.51
C PRO A 128 -6.29 -3.22 -14.54
N ASN A 129 -4.98 -3.44 -14.51
CA ASN A 129 -4.31 -4.38 -13.61
C ASN A 129 -3.73 -3.66 -12.38
N SER A 130 -4.51 -2.74 -11.81
CA SER A 130 -4.15 -2.00 -10.61
C SER A 130 -4.55 -2.75 -9.33
N TYR A 131 -3.55 -2.95 -8.48
CA TYR A 131 -3.66 -3.67 -7.21
C TYR A 131 -3.16 -2.81 -6.06
N VAL A 132 -3.61 -3.14 -4.84
CA VAL A 132 -3.19 -2.49 -3.61
C VAL A 132 -2.87 -3.53 -2.55
N VAL A 133 -1.77 -3.33 -1.82
CA VAL A 133 -1.58 -3.91 -0.49
C VAL A 133 -1.76 -2.79 0.52
N GLN A 134 -2.67 -2.97 1.48
CA GLN A 134 -2.98 -1.96 2.49
C GLN A 134 -2.85 -2.53 3.91
N VAL A 135 -2.55 -1.64 4.86
CA VAL A 135 -2.52 -1.92 6.30
C VAL A 135 -3.68 -1.16 6.96
N MET A 136 -4.69 -1.91 7.40
CA MET A 136 -5.89 -1.43 8.08
C MET A 136 -6.52 -2.62 8.82
N PRO A 137 -6.98 -2.50 10.07
CA PRO A 137 -7.73 -3.56 10.71
C PRO A 137 -8.90 -4.03 9.83
N ASP A 138 -9.10 -5.35 9.69
CA ASP A 138 -10.03 -5.94 8.72
C ASP A 138 -11.44 -5.35 8.79
N ARG A 139 -11.93 -5.06 10.01
CA ARG A 139 -13.22 -4.41 10.26
C ARG A 139 -13.37 -3.02 9.64
N TYR A 140 -12.27 -2.40 9.22
CA TYR A 140 -12.21 -1.07 8.59
C TYR A 140 -11.56 -1.10 7.20
N LYS A 141 -11.30 -2.27 6.61
CA LYS A 141 -10.55 -2.38 5.34
C LYS A 141 -11.12 -1.56 4.18
N GLY A 142 -12.43 -1.29 4.18
CA GLY A 142 -13.08 -0.46 3.16
C GLY A 142 -12.97 1.05 3.39
N LEU A 143 -12.25 1.50 4.42
CA LEU A 143 -12.12 2.90 4.80
C LEU A 143 -10.70 3.42 4.60
N ASP A 144 -10.60 4.68 4.17
CA ASP A 144 -9.32 5.39 4.07
C ASP A 144 -8.75 5.86 5.42
N LYS A 145 -9.61 5.89 6.42
CA LYS A 145 -9.28 6.28 7.79
C LYS A 145 -10.24 5.64 8.79
N ALA A 146 -9.74 5.35 9.98
CA ALA A 146 -10.53 4.78 11.06
C ALA A 146 -10.10 5.32 12.42
N ARG A 147 -11.06 5.52 13.32
CA ARG A 147 -10.77 5.82 14.72
C ARG A 147 -10.47 4.51 15.46
N ILE A 148 -9.30 4.44 16.07
CA ILE A 148 -8.79 3.25 16.77
C ILE A 148 -8.30 3.65 18.16
N GLY A 149 -8.36 2.73 19.11
CA GLY A 149 -7.85 2.96 20.47
C GLY A 149 -6.33 3.06 20.48
N TYR A 150 -5.73 3.79 21.43
CA TYR A 150 -4.27 3.97 21.47
C TYR A 150 -3.48 2.65 21.50
N ALA A 151 -3.93 1.68 22.29
CA ALA A 151 -3.28 0.36 22.35
C ALA A 151 -3.35 -0.41 21.02
N GLU A 152 -4.40 -0.20 20.22
CA GLU A 152 -4.49 -0.76 18.87
C GLU A 152 -3.64 0.03 17.89
N ALA A 153 -3.59 1.36 18.01
CA ALA A 153 -2.75 2.21 17.20
C ALA A 153 -1.26 1.80 17.31
N GLN A 154 -0.79 1.48 18.52
CA GLN A 154 0.55 0.94 18.74
C GLN A 154 0.78 -0.43 18.06
N LYS A 155 -0.26 -1.27 17.95
CA LYS A 155 -0.17 -2.54 17.23
C LYS A 155 -0.11 -2.32 15.72
N VAL A 156 -1.00 -1.46 15.20
CA VAL A 156 -1.07 -1.10 13.78
C VAL A 156 0.25 -0.47 13.32
N GLU A 157 0.88 0.37 14.13
CA GLU A 157 2.22 0.91 13.86
C GLU A 157 3.26 -0.20 13.64
N LYS A 158 3.35 -1.17 14.55
CA LYS A 158 4.28 -2.30 14.45
C LYS A 158 3.99 -3.16 13.22
N ILE A 159 2.71 -3.42 12.94
CA ILE A 159 2.28 -4.19 11.76
C ILE A 159 2.64 -3.45 10.48
N ARG A 160 2.38 -2.15 10.40
CA ARG A 160 2.76 -1.30 9.26
C ARG A 160 4.26 -1.32 9.02
N ASP A 161 5.06 -1.14 10.06
CA ASP A 161 6.51 -1.11 9.93
C ASP A 161 7.04 -2.48 9.50
N GLY A 162 6.49 -3.56 10.06
CA GLY A 162 6.74 -4.94 9.64
C GLY A 162 6.32 -5.19 8.18
N PHE A 163 5.18 -4.66 7.74
CA PHE A 163 4.72 -4.73 6.37
C PHE A 163 5.73 -4.12 5.39
N PHE A 164 6.17 -2.89 5.63
CA PHE A 164 7.17 -2.26 4.76
C PHE A 164 8.56 -2.90 4.87
N ALA A 165 8.91 -3.49 6.02
CA ALA A 165 10.14 -4.26 6.15
C ALA A 165 10.09 -5.51 5.27
N VAL A 166 9.05 -6.34 5.40
CA VAL A 166 8.86 -7.55 4.61
C VAL A 166 8.78 -7.22 3.12
N LEU A 167 8.05 -6.18 2.74
CA LEU A 167 7.90 -5.77 1.35
C LEU A 167 9.24 -5.38 0.69
N ARG A 168 10.21 -4.83 1.45
CA ARG A 168 11.57 -4.55 0.94
C ARG A 168 12.41 -5.80 0.74
N GLU A 169 12.05 -6.92 1.37
CA GLU A 169 12.76 -8.20 1.25
C GLU A 169 12.20 -9.08 0.14
N ILE A 170 11.02 -8.74 -0.40
CA ILE A 170 10.42 -9.48 -1.51
C ILE A 170 11.12 -9.07 -2.80
N ASP A 171 11.64 -10.07 -3.50
CA ASP A 171 12.09 -9.92 -4.88
C ASP A 171 10.87 -9.93 -5.80
N LEU A 172 10.42 -8.75 -6.24
CA LEU A 172 9.22 -8.60 -7.06
C LEU A 172 9.47 -8.85 -8.55
N GLY A 173 10.67 -9.23 -8.96
CA GLY A 173 10.96 -9.56 -10.37
C GLY A 173 12.28 -10.23 -10.61
#